data_AF-A0A0S8KWT3-F1
#
_entry.id   AF-A0A0S8KWT3-F1
#
_cell.length_a   1.000
_cell.length_b   1.000
_cell.length_c   1.000
_cell.angle_alpha   90.00
_cell.angle_beta   90.00
_cell.angle_gamma   90.00
#
_symmetry.space_group_name_H-M   'P 1'
#
loop_
_entity.id
_entity.type
_entity.pdbx_description
1 polymer ?
#
loop_
_entity_poly.entity_id
_entity_poly.type
_entity_poly.pdbx_seq_one_letter_code
_entity_poly.pdbx_strand_id
1 'polypeptide(L)'
;MQHDFIEAKRNKINQVYIKTVMMKKNPLKSLFALLLIASAMTACGKVDECKSCSKVTYQDGNEISRTPGVVYCGDELAEKENTPPVTILGVTTVWECN
;
A
#
# COMPACT_ATOMS: atom_id res chain seq x y z
N MET A 1 -10.21 13.86 -5.51
CA MET A 1 -8.91 14.50 -5.84
C MET A 1 -7.75 13.52 -6.03
N GLN A 2 -7.75 12.31 -5.44
CA GLN A 2 -6.68 11.30 -5.69
C GLN A 2 -6.90 10.42 -6.94
N HIS A 3 -8.15 10.18 -7.35
CA HIS A 3 -8.46 9.35 -8.53
C HIS A 3 -8.05 10.00 -9.88
N ASP A 4 -8.21 11.32 -10.03
CA ASP A 4 -7.77 12.07 -11.22
C ASP A 4 -6.26 12.00 -11.48
N PHE A 5 -5.47 11.95 -10.42
CA PHE A 5 -4.00 11.92 -10.54
C PHE A 5 -3.52 10.58 -11.12
N ILE A 6 -4.20 9.48 -10.79
CA ILE A 6 -3.87 8.13 -11.26
C ILE A 6 -4.19 7.98 -12.76
N GLU A 7 -5.32 8.49 -13.23
CA GLU A 7 -5.67 8.43 -14.66
C GLU A 7 -4.78 9.34 -15.51
N ALA A 8 -4.41 10.53 -15.00
CA ALA A 8 -3.48 11.42 -15.67
C ALA A 8 -2.08 10.79 -15.85
N LYS A 9 -1.61 9.99 -14.87
CA LYS A 9 -0.35 9.23 -15.01
C LYS A 9 -0.48 8.07 -15.99
N ARG A 10 -1.60 7.34 -15.96
CA ARG A 10 -1.85 6.20 -16.89
C ARG A 10 -1.78 6.64 -18.36
N ASN A 11 -2.39 7.77 -18.71
CA ASN A 11 -2.39 8.28 -20.09
C ASN A 11 -0.99 8.69 -20.57
N LYS A 12 -0.18 9.34 -19.71
CA LYS A 12 1.21 9.69 -20.04
C LYS A 12 2.09 8.46 -20.25
N ILE A 13 1.90 7.41 -19.44
CA ILE A 13 2.64 6.15 -19.58
C ILE A 13 2.30 5.46 -20.92
N ASN A 14 1.02 5.43 -21.30
CA ASN A 14 0.60 4.78 -22.55
C ASN A 14 1.14 5.51 -23.80
N GLN A 15 1.16 6.85 -23.79
CA GLN A 15 1.77 7.66 -24.86
C GLN A 15 3.28 7.44 -25.01
N VAL A 16 4.01 7.27 -23.90
CA VAL A 16 5.44 6.93 -23.92
C VAL A 16 5.66 5.54 -24.49
N TYR A 17 4.85 4.54 -24.07
CA TYR A 17 4.97 3.16 -24.53
C TYR A 17 4.80 3.03 -26.07
N ILE A 18 3.77 3.67 -26.63
CA ILE A 18 3.52 3.63 -28.09
C ILE A 18 4.67 4.27 -28.88
N LYS A 19 5.26 5.37 -28.38
CA LYS A 19 6.43 6.00 -29.00
C LYS A 19 7.68 5.12 -28.96
N THR A 20 7.88 4.37 -27.87
CA THR A 20 9.05 3.48 -27.72
C THR A 20 8.95 2.24 -28.60
N VAL A 21 7.75 1.68 -28.81
CA VAL A 21 7.55 0.47 -29.63
C VAL A 21 7.77 0.73 -31.13
N MET A 22 7.63 1.98 -31.60
CA MET A 22 7.77 2.36 -33.01
C MET A 22 9.20 2.77 -33.43
N MET A 23 10.25 2.36 -32.71
CA MET A 23 11.64 2.66 -33.11
C MET A 23 12.43 1.41 -33.54
N LYS A 24 12.77 1.46 -34.83
CA LYS A 24 13.41 0.48 -35.71
C LYS A 24 14.81 0.05 -35.23
N LYS A 25 14.93 -1.26 -34.96
CA LYS A 25 16.05 -2.19 -35.21
C LYS A 25 17.46 -1.70 -34.84
N ASN A 26 17.88 -1.91 -33.59
CA ASN A 26 19.29 -2.07 -33.18
C ASN A 26 19.36 -2.93 -31.89
N PRO A 27 19.59 -4.26 -31.99
CA PRO A 27 19.31 -5.19 -30.90
C PRO A 27 20.32 -5.16 -29.74
N LEU A 28 21.46 -4.50 -29.89
CA LEU A 28 22.58 -4.65 -28.95
C LEU A 28 22.54 -3.69 -27.74
N LYS A 29 21.81 -2.56 -27.85
CA LYS A 29 21.65 -1.60 -26.73
C LYS A 29 20.36 -1.84 -25.92
N SER A 30 19.53 -2.77 -26.37
CA SER A 30 18.20 -3.06 -25.82
C SER A 30 18.27 -3.84 -24.50
N LEU A 31 19.25 -4.74 -24.36
CA LEU A 31 19.32 -5.65 -23.22
C LEU A 31 19.65 -4.92 -21.90
N PHE A 32 20.50 -3.90 -21.94
CA PHE A 32 20.92 -3.14 -20.76
C PHE A 32 19.80 -2.23 -20.23
N ALA A 33 18.99 -1.66 -21.13
CA ALA A 33 17.83 -0.85 -20.76
C ALA A 33 16.70 -1.69 -20.14
N LEU A 34 16.49 -2.92 -20.63
CA LEU A 34 15.49 -3.84 -20.06
C LEU A 34 15.89 -4.32 -18.65
N LEU A 35 17.18 -4.52 -18.41
CA LEU A 35 17.72 -4.95 -17.11
C LEU A 35 17.59 -3.86 -16.03
N LEU A 36 17.70 -2.59 -16.41
CA LEU A 36 17.48 -1.44 -15.51
C LEU A 36 16.00 -1.27 -15.13
N ILE A 37 15.06 -1.61 -16.02
CA ILE A 37 13.62 -1.58 -15.72
C ILE A 37 13.24 -2.76 -14.81
N ALA A 38 13.81 -3.95 -15.04
CA ALA A 38 13.58 -5.12 -14.18
C ALA A 38 14.12 -4.96 -12.74
N SER A 39 15.26 -4.27 -12.58
CA SER A 39 15.83 -3.94 -11.25
C SER A 39 15.05 -2.84 -10.52
N ALA A 40 14.39 -1.93 -11.24
CA ALA A 40 13.46 -0.98 -10.63
C ALA A 40 12.17 -1.67 -10.10
N MET A 41 11.78 -2.82 -10.67
CA MET A 41 10.65 -3.62 -10.16
C MET A 41 11.02 -4.41 -8.90
N THR A 42 12.29 -4.80 -8.73
CA THR A 42 12.79 -5.44 -7.50
C THR A 42 13.03 -4.44 -6.36
N ALA A 43 13.15 -3.15 -6.67
CA ALA A 43 13.12 -2.06 -5.69
C ALA A 43 11.69 -1.68 -5.25
N CYS A 44 10.64 -2.19 -5.93
CA CYS A 44 9.31 -2.36 -5.35
C CYS A 44 9.30 -3.65 -4.50
N GLY A 45 10.35 -3.81 -3.70
CA GLY A 45 10.56 -4.95 -2.82
C GLY A 45 9.61 -4.77 -1.65
N LYS A 46 8.70 -5.74 -1.51
CA LYS A 46 7.53 -5.72 -0.63
C LYS A 46 6.45 -4.78 -1.15
N VAL A 47 5.38 -5.37 -1.69
CA VAL A 47 4.07 -4.76 -1.50
C VAL A 47 3.91 -4.80 0.02
N ASP A 48 4.25 -3.71 0.71
CA ASP A 48 4.01 -3.61 2.13
C ASP A 48 2.57 -4.04 2.35
N GLU A 49 2.36 -5.05 3.20
CA GLU A 49 1.01 -5.43 3.59
C GLU A 49 0.42 -4.19 4.26
N CYS A 50 -0.41 -3.47 3.51
CA CYS A 50 -1.09 -2.28 3.98
C CYS A 50 -2.50 -2.70 4.39
N LYS A 51 -2.87 -2.44 5.64
CA LYS A 51 -4.22 -2.69 6.15
C LYS A 51 -4.78 -1.42 6.76
N SER A 52 -6.10 -1.35 6.83
CA SER A 52 -6.79 -0.27 7.53
C SER A 52 -7.01 -0.69 8.98
N CYS A 53 -6.39 0.02 9.92
CA CYS A 53 -6.54 -0.25 11.34
C CYS A 53 -7.48 0.75 12.00
N SER A 54 -8.39 0.24 12.81
CA SER A 54 -9.30 1.01 13.65
C SER A 54 -9.07 0.66 15.12
N LYS A 55 -9.09 1.66 16.00
CA LYS A 55 -9.15 1.42 17.43
C LYS A 55 -10.61 1.19 17.83
N VAL A 56 -10.89 0.02 18.39
CA VAL A 56 -12.23 -0.41 18.78
C VAL A 56 -12.27 -0.59 20.29
N THR A 57 -13.33 -0.07 20.90
CA THR A 57 -13.55 -0.17 22.34
C THR A 57 -14.80 -0.98 22.61
N TYR A 58 -14.64 -2.04 23.39
CA TYR A 58 -15.68 -2.96 23.82
C TYR A 58 -15.98 -2.76 25.30
N GLN A 59 -17.24 -2.87 25.69
CA GLN A 59 -17.69 -2.98 27.07
C GLN A 59 -18.65 -4.17 27.17
N ASP A 60 -18.34 -5.13 28.05
CA ASP A 60 -19.12 -6.37 28.21
C ASP A 60 -19.34 -7.13 26.88
N GLY A 61 -18.37 -7.07 25.98
CA GLY A 61 -18.42 -7.70 24.65
C GLY A 61 -19.15 -6.89 23.57
N ASN A 62 -19.71 -5.73 23.89
CA ASN A 62 -20.39 -4.84 22.92
C ASN A 62 -19.47 -3.70 22.49
N GLU A 63 -19.38 -3.44 21.19
CA GLU A 63 -18.66 -2.27 20.67
C GLU A 63 -19.38 -0.99 21.12
N ILE A 64 -18.68 -0.13 21.84
CA ILE A 64 -19.19 1.19 22.29
C ILE A 64 -18.57 2.34 21.50
N SER A 65 -17.44 2.13 20.84
CA SER A 65 -16.73 3.16 20.06
C SER A 65 -15.74 2.56 19.08
N ARG A 66 -15.64 3.15 17.89
CA ARG A 66 -14.68 2.82 16.84
C ARG A 66 -14.14 4.09 16.20
N THR A 67 -12.82 4.20 16.10
CA THR A 67 -12.19 5.29 15.35
C THR A 67 -12.26 5.01 13.84
N PRO A 68 -12.27 6.04 12.98
CA PRO A 68 -12.12 5.83 11.54
C PRO A 68 -10.87 5.00 11.22
N GLY A 69 -10.98 4.09 10.26
CA GLY A 69 -9.87 3.25 9.82
C GLY A 69 -8.80 4.08 9.14
N VAL A 70 -7.55 3.93 9.59
CA VAL A 70 -6.37 4.58 9.01
C VAL A 70 -5.49 3.51 8.39
N VAL A 71 -4.99 3.79 7.20
CA VAL A 71 -4.12 2.86 6.47
C VAL A 71 -2.72 2.91 7.07
N TYR A 72 -2.22 1.75 7.50
CA TYR A 72 -0.85 1.54 7.95
C TYR A 72 -0.20 0.47 7.09
N CYS A 73 1.11 0.60 6.88
CA CYS A 73 1.90 -0.29 6.03
C CYS A 73 3.19 -0.68 6.76
N GLY A 74 3.71 -1.88 6.48
CA GLY A 74 5.04 -2.30 6.95
C GLY A 74 5.15 -2.33 8.48
N ASP A 75 6.22 -1.71 9.01
CA ASP A 75 6.53 -1.73 10.44
C ASP A 75 5.44 -1.05 11.30
N GLU A 76 4.77 -0.01 10.78
CA GLU A 76 3.68 0.65 11.50
C GLU A 76 2.46 -0.27 11.63
N LEU A 77 2.15 -1.06 10.60
CA LEU A 77 1.08 -2.06 10.68
C LEU A 77 1.45 -3.12 11.72
N ALA A 78 2.68 -3.62 11.68
CA ALA A 78 3.16 -4.60 12.64
C ALA A 78 3.06 -4.08 14.08
N GLU A 79 3.38 -2.81 14.34
CA GLU A 79 3.21 -2.21 15.68
C GLU A 79 1.75 -2.26 16.14
N LYS A 80 0.79 -1.93 15.27
CA LYS A 80 -0.63 -1.96 15.62
C LYS A 80 -1.16 -3.37 15.84
N GLU A 81 -0.81 -4.31 14.99
CA GLU A 81 -1.24 -5.71 15.13
C GLU A 81 -0.63 -6.40 16.38
N ASN A 82 0.58 -5.99 16.78
CA ASN A 82 1.22 -6.49 17.99
C ASN A 82 0.83 -5.72 19.26
N THR A 83 0.00 -4.67 19.15
CA THR A 83 -0.45 -3.92 20.33
C THR A 83 -1.43 -4.77 21.14
N PRO A 84 -1.13 -5.09 22.41
CA PRO A 84 -2.01 -5.92 23.21
C PRO A 84 -3.31 -5.18 23.58
N PRO A 85 -4.43 -5.90 23.73
CA PRO A 85 -5.67 -5.36 24.29
C PRO A 85 -5.45 -4.69 25.64
N VAL A 86 -6.00 -3.49 25.83
CA VAL A 86 -5.95 -2.76 27.11
C VAL A 86 -7.33 -2.81 27.75
N THR A 87 -7.44 -3.42 28.93
CA THR A 87 -8.70 -3.53 29.67
C THR A 87 -8.65 -2.71 30.95
N ILE A 88 -9.58 -1.76 31.11
CA ILE A 88 -9.71 -0.92 32.31
C ILE A 88 -11.18 -0.88 32.72
N LEU A 89 -11.50 -1.28 33.95
CA LEU A 89 -12.87 -1.24 34.49
C LEU A 89 -13.93 -1.92 33.58
N GLY A 90 -13.59 -3.05 32.95
CA GLY A 90 -14.49 -3.78 32.06
C GLY A 90 -14.61 -3.21 30.63
N VAL A 91 -13.85 -2.15 30.33
CA VAL A 91 -13.74 -1.57 28.99
C VAL A 91 -12.45 -2.04 28.34
N THR A 92 -12.56 -2.78 27.24
CA THR A 92 -11.44 -3.36 26.49
C THR A 92 -11.22 -2.58 25.20
N THR A 93 -10.03 -2.01 25.02
CA THR A 93 -9.63 -1.34 23.79
C THR A 93 -8.67 -2.21 22.99
N VAL A 94 -8.94 -2.42 21.71
CA VAL A 94 -8.14 -3.22 20.78
C VAL A 94 -7.87 -2.46 19.48
N TRP A 95 -6.83 -2.85 18.76
CA TRP A 95 -6.61 -2.46 17.37
C TRP A 95 -7.11 -3.59 16.47
N GLU A 96 -8.02 -3.25 15.55
CA GLU A 96 -8.50 -4.17 14.51
C GLU A 96 -8.01 -3.68 13.15
N CYS A 97 -7.19 -4.50 12.48
CA CYS A 97 -6.63 -4.22 11.16
C CYS A 97 -7.22 -5.18 10.12
N ASN A 98 -7.78 -4.64 9.03
CA ASN A 98 -8.38 -5.41 7.92
C ASN A 98 -7.95 -4.90 6.54
#